data_AF-A0A7X5E3R3-F1
#
_entry.id   AF-A0A7X5E3R3-F1
#
_cell.length_a   1.000
_cell.length_b   1.000
_cell.length_c   1.000
_cell.angle_alpha   90.00
_cell.angle_beta   90.00
_cell.angle_gamma   90.00
#
_symmetry.space_group_name_H-M   'P 1'
#
loop_
_entity.id
_entity.type
_entity.pdbx_description
1 polymer ?
#
loop_
_entity_poly.entity_id
_entity_poly.type
_entity_poly.pdbx_seq_one_letter_code
_entity_poly.pdbx_strand_id
1 'polypeptide(L)'
;MIIDSKLATISVLRDVYVAATLWLPLLLSLPNAALMVLGFTLLSMVRSAVLNAGIHLQAVLFVTGLQGIGKTTLISRFVSFITKGISPNKPALFFDLGSSLAGLRIAMTTYRDLPIVADDACKSASKAVQRKREEVLAQIIREAANAAPIMKASPGGNQVELENAASVLFTAEDTPKNESDLTRCILVKISEQPDLPEELTPDMVSAIR
;
A
#
# COMPACT_ATOMS: atom_id res chain seq x y z
N MET A 1 13.44 16.28 3.59
CA MET A 1 12.97 15.29 4.57
C MET A 1 11.95 14.42 3.86
N ILE A 2 12.14 13.10 3.85
CA ILE A 2 11.52 12.18 2.85
C ILE A 2 10.14 11.66 3.28
N ILE A 3 9.75 11.80 4.55
CA ILE A 3 8.49 11.27 5.09
C ILE A 3 7.73 12.38 5.82
N ASP A 4 6.41 12.47 5.60
CA ASP A 4 5.55 13.45 6.25
C ASP A 4 5.44 13.16 7.76
N SER A 5 6.13 14.00 8.55
CA SER A 5 6.19 13.86 10.01
C SER A 5 4.86 14.09 10.72
N LYS A 6 3.82 14.57 10.02
CA LYS A 6 2.45 14.71 10.57
C LYS A 6 1.66 13.39 10.56
N LEU A 7 2.08 12.42 9.75
CA LEU A 7 1.40 11.13 9.59
C LEU A 7 2.20 9.93 10.10
N ALA A 8 3.51 10.05 10.24
CA ALA A 8 4.32 8.99 10.81
C ALA A 8 5.48 9.59 11.60
N THR A 9 5.66 9.11 12.83
CA THR A 9 6.89 9.33 13.58
C THR A 9 7.71 8.06 13.49
N ILE A 10 8.70 8.07 12.60
CA ILE A 10 9.64 6.95 12.44
C ILE A 10 10.84 7.23 13.33
N SER A 11 11.23 6.24 14.14
CA SER A 11 12.37 6.36 15.07
C SER A 11 13.49 5.43 14.67
N VAL A 12 14.74 5.84 14.92
CA VAL A 12 15.93 5.07 14.53
C VAL A 12 16.34 4.17 15.69
N LEU A 13 16.38 2.85 15.47
CA LEU A 13 17.11 1.93 16.35
C LEU A 13 18.60 2.25 16.24
N ARG A 14 19.23 2.67 17.35
CA ARG A 14 20.63 3.13 17.34
C ARG A 14 21.66 2.01 17.30
N ASP A 15 21.25 0.75 17.48
CA ASP A 15 22.15 -0.39 17.62
C ASP A 15 21.82 -1.51 16.60
N VAL A 16 22.74 -1.70 15.66
CA VAL A 16 22.66 -2.70 14.58
C VAL A 16 22.63 -4.13 15.13
N TYR A 17 23.28 -4.40 16.27
CA TYR A 17 23.28 -5.72 16.88
C TYR A 17 21.91 -6.04 17.48
N VAL A 18 21.30 -5.07 18.18
CA VAL A 18 19.95 -5.20 18.73
C VAL A 18 18.94 -5.41 17.60
N ALA A 19 19.03 -4.61 16.53
CA ALA A 19 18.18 -4.77 15.37
C ALA A 19 18.34 -6.15 14.72
N ALA A 20 19.56 -6.64 14.50
CA ALA A 20 19.79 -7.95 13.91
C ALA A 20 19.26 -9.11 14.78
N THR A 21 19.48 -9.05 16.09
CA THR A 21 18.99 -10.10 17.02
C THR A 21 17.47 -10.14 17.16
N LEU A 22 16.79 -9.00 16.98
CA LEU A 22 15.34 -8.91 17.05
C LEU A 22 14.68 -9.24 15.70
N TRP A 23 15.18 -8.65 14.61
CA TRP A 23 14.57 -8.75 13.29
C TRP A 23 14.89 -10.05 12.57
N LEU A 24 16.11 -10.56 12.67
CA LEU A 24 16.47 -11.76 11.89
C LEU A 24 15.62 -12.98 12.27
N PRO A 25 15.42 -13.32 13.56
CA PRO A 25 14.55 -14.45 13.92
C PRO A 25 13.10 -14.22 13.50
N LEU A 26 12.61 -12.98 13.65
CA LEU A 26 11.25 -12.61 13.24
C LEU A 26 11.07 -12.77 11.72
N LEU A 27 11.99 -12.23 10.91
CA LEU A 27 11.94 -12.35 9.46
C LEU A 27 11.96 -13.82 9.00
N LEU A 28 12.73 -14.67 9.67
CA LEU A 28 12.81 -16.10 9.34
C LEU A 28 11.56 -16.88 9.74
N SER A 29 10.75 -16.38 10.69
CA SER A 29 9.48 -17.00 11.08
C SER A 29 8.28 -16.51 10.29
N LEU A 30 8.41 -15.41 9.55
CA LEU A 30 7.30 -14.84 8.79
C LEU A 30 6.94 -15.69 7.56
N PRO A 31 5.63 -15.87 7.28
CA PRO A 31 5.21 -16.49 6.03
C PRO A 31 5.60 -15.64 4.82
N ASN A 32 5.80 -16.27 3.66
CA ASN A 32 6.21 -15.60 2.42
C ASN A 32 5.33 -14.38 2.07
N ALA A 33 4.01 -14.47 2.30
CA ALA A 33 3.10 -13.36 2.06
C ALA A 33 3.42 -12.14 2.94
N ALA A 34 3.74 -12.36 4.22
CA ALA A 34 4.13 -11.31 5.15
C ALA A 34 5.48 -10.68 4.76
N LEU A 35 6.44 -11.51 4.33
CA LEU A 35 7.73 -11.02 3.82
C LEU A 35 7.57 -10.13 2.58
N MET A 36 6.68 -10.51 1.65
CA MET A 36 6.40 -9.71 0.46
C MET A 36 5.73 -8.37 0.81
N VAL A 37 4.76 -8.38 1.74
CA VAL A 37 4.10 -7.15 2.22
C VAL A 37 5.11 -6.24 2.94
N LEU A 38 5.96 -6.80 3.80
CA LEU A 38 7.02 -6.06 4.48
C LEU A 38 8.02 -5.47 3.47
N GLY A 39 8.53 -6.28 2.54
CA GLY A 39 9.48 -5.84 1.52
C GLY A 39 8.93 -4.70 0.68
N PHE A 40 7.67 -4.79 0.24
CA PHE A 40 7.01 -3.71 -0.49
C PHE A 40 6.77 -2.47 0.38
N THR A 41 6.45 -2.64 1.67
CA THR A 41 6.30 -1.53 2.62
C THR A 41 7.61 -0.78 2.81
N LEU A 42 8.72 -1.49 2.99
CA LEU A 42 10.06 -0.90 3.08
C LEU A 42 10.44 -0.18 1.78
N LEU A 43 10.20 -0.81 0.62
CA LEU A 43 10.43 -0.21 -0.70
C LEU A 43 9.64 1.08 -0.88
N SER A 44 8.41 1.13 -0.36
CA SER A 44 7.54 2.31 -0.43
C SER A 44 8.18 3.52 0.26
N MET A 45 8.88 3.31 1.37
CA MET A 45 9.54 4.36 2.15
C MET A 45 10.79 4.95 1.49
N VAL A 46 11.30 4.31 0.44
CA VAL A 46 12.48 4.75 -0.30
C VAL A 46 12.20 4.90 -1.80
N ARG A 47 10.93 4.88 -2.21
CA ARG A 47 10.52 4.87 -3.63
C ARG A 47 11.15 6.00 -4.43
N SER A 48 11.11 7.24 -3.94
CA SER A 48 11.68 8.39 -4.65
C SER A 48 13.19 8.28 -4.83
N ALA A 49 13.92 7.73 -3.85
CA ALA A 49 15.35 7.49 -3.96
C ALA A 49 15.65 6.42 -5.03
N VAL A 50 14.85 5.35 -5.08
CA VAL A 50 14.94 4.30 -6.11
C VAL A 50 14.69 4.87 -7.51
N LEU A 51 13.63 5.69 -7.67
CA LEU A 51 13.32 6.34 -8.95
C LEU A 51 14.43 7.32 -9.38
N ASN A 52 14.97 8.10 -8.44
CA ASN A 52 16.07 9.04 -8.70
C ASN A 52 17.38 8.32 -9.07
N ALA A 53 17.54 7.07 -8.65
CA ALA A 53 18.65 6.21 -9.08
C ALA A 53 18.46 5.62 -10.49
N GLY A 54 17.39 5.98 -11.20
CA GLY A 54 17.08 5.50 -12.55
C GLY A 54 16.40 4.13 -12.58
N ILE A 55 15.99 3.59 -11.44
CA ILE A 55 15.29 2.31 -11.37
C ILE A 55 13.79 2.56 -11.57
N HIS A 56 13.24 2.06 -12.67
CA HIS A 56 11.82 2.19 -12.97
C HIS A 56 10.97 1.27 -12.07
N LEU A 57 10.38 1.83 -11.01
CA LEU A 57 9.45 1.13 -10.13
C LEU A 57 7.99 1.46 -10.50
N GLN A 58 7.44 0.72 -11.45
CA GLN A 58 6.06 0.84 -11.93
C GLN A 58 5.20 -0.34 -11.44
N ALA A 59 5.07 -0.49 -10.12
CA ALA A 59 4.36 -1.60 -9.52
C ALA A 59 3.49 -1.19 -8.33
N VAL A 60 2.38 -1.91 -8.16
CA VAL A 60 1.52 -1.91 -6.97
C VAL A 60 1.55 -3.28 -6.31
N LEU A 61 1.32 -3.34 -4.99
CA LEU A 61 1.14 -4.62 -4.31
C LEU A 61 -0.33 -5.01 -4.33
N PHE A 62 -0.62 -6.26 -4.67
CA PHE A 62 -1.98 -6.75 -4.79
C PHE A 62 -2.15 -8.03 -3.97
N VAL A 63 -2.77 -7.90 -2.78
CA VAL A 63 -3.00 -9.02 -1.86
C VAL A 63 -4.38 -9.62 -2.11
N THR A 64 -4.42 -10.89 -2.51
CA THR A 64 -5.66 -11.58 -2.91
C THR A 64 -5.97 -12.82 -2.10
N GLY A 65 -7.26 -13.18 -2.10
CA GLY A 65 -7.77 -14.42 -1.55
C GLY A 65 -9.18 -14.25 -0.98
N LEU A 66 -9.77 -15.33 -0.48
CA LEU A 66 -11.16 -15.38 -0.02
C LEU A 66 -11.49 -14.35 1.06
N GLN A 67 -12.78 -14.07 1.23
CA GLN A 67 -13.24 -13.19 2.32
C GLN A 67 -12.87 -13.78 3.69
N GLY A 68 -12.50 -12.92 4.64
CA GLY A 68 -12.28 -13.33 6.04
C GLY A 68 -10.93 -13.98 6.34
N ILE A 69 -10.06 -14.23 5.35
CA ILE A 69 -8.74 -14.87 5.57
C ILE A 69 -7.64 -13.91 6.03
N GLY A 70 -7.98 -12.69 6.46
CA GLY A 70 -7.00 -11.76 7.06
C GLY A 70 -6.14 -10.94 6.10
N LYS A 71 -6.54 -10.70 4.83
CA LYS A 71 -5.81 -9.80 3.89
C LYS A 71 -5.55 -8.41 4.48
N THR A 72 -6.60 -7.75 4.96
CA THR A 72 -6.52 -6.42 5.56
C THR A 72 -5.72 -6.45 6.86
N THR A 73 -5.87 -7.51 7.67
CA THR A 73 -5.07 -7.72 8.90
C THR A 73 -3.58 -7.83 8.58
N LEU A 74 -3.21 -8.59 7.55
CA LEU A 74 -1.83 -8.75 7.11
C LEU A 74 -1.22 -7.41 6.73
N ILE A 75 -1.88 -6.63 5.87
CA ILE A 75 -1.39 -5.31 5.48
C ILE A 75 -1.30 -4.38 6.69
N SER A 76 -2.35 -4.31 7.52
CA SER A 76 -2.40 -3.45 8.70
C SER A 76 -1.26 -3.68 9.67
N ARG A 77 -0.77 -4.92 9.84
CA ARG A 77 0.39 -5.21 10.70
C ARG A 77 1.65 -4.46 10.28
N PHE A 78 1.81 -4.18 8.99
CA PHE A 78 2.99 -3.52 8.44
C PHE A 78 2.82 -2.02 8.19
N VAL A 79 1.61 -1.50 8.03
CA VAL A 79 1.41 -0.09 7.64
C VAL A 79 0.71 0.77 8.70
N SER A 80 0.16 0.17 9.77
CA SER A 80 -0.60 0.92 10.79
C SER A 80 0.25 1.84 11.66
N PHE A 81 1.58 1.85 11.50
CA PHE A 81 2.45 2.84 12.12
C PHE A 81 2.21 4.25 11.57
N ILE A 82 1.61 4.34 10.38
CA ILE A 82 1.16 5.59 9.78
C ILE A 82 -0.18 5.92 10.43
N THR A 83 -0.19 6.94 11.27
CA THR A 83 -1.35 7.33 12.08
C THR A 83 -1.70 8.79 11.80
N LYS A 84 -2.97 9.16 11.92
CA LYS A 84 -3.30 10.59 11.83
C LYS A 84 -2.80 11.25 13.11
N GLY A 85 -2.02 12.34 13.02
CA GLY A 85 -1.54 13.06 14.21
C GLY A 85 -2.62 13.52 15.21
N ILE A 86 -3.89 13.55 14.80
CA ILE A 86 -5.06 13.92 15.64
C ILE A 86 -5.74 12.68 16.26
N SER A 87 -5.41 11.48 15.81
CA SER A 87 -6.00 10.21 16.27
C SER A 87 -4.97 9.09 16.15
N PRO A 88 -3.99 9.01 17.07
CA PRO A 88 -2.89 8.05 17.02
C PRO A 88 -3.36 6.58 17.01
N ASN A 89 -4.61 6.29 17.40
CA ASN A 89 -5.17 4.94 17.42
C ASN A 89 -5.90 4.54 16.12
N LYS A 90 -5.87 5.37 15.07
CA LYS A 90 -6.51 5.05 13.78
C LYS A 90 -5.45 5.03 12.67
N PRO A 91 -5.31 3.91 11.94
CA PRO A 91 -4.46 3.86 10.75
C PRO A 91 -4.83 4.99 9.79
N ALA A 92 -3.83 5.73 9.35
CA ALA A 92 -3.96 6.70 8.28
C ALA A 92 -3.80 6.01 6.92
N LEU A 93 -4.30 6.66 5.88
CA LEU A 93 -4.14 6.21 4.49
C LEU A 93 -4.77 4.85 4.15
N PHE A 94 -5.78 4.43 4.91
CA PHE A 94 -6.71 3.37 4.52
C PHE A 94 -7.92 3.98 3.81
N PHE A 95 -8.15 3.55 2.58
CA PHE A 95 -9.26 3.98 1.75
C PHE A 95 -10.07 2.76 1.33
N ASP A 96 -11.37 2.80 1.58
CA ASP A 96 -12.30 1.88 0.93
C ASP A 96 -12.49 2.33 -0.52
N LEU A 97 -12.15 1.45 -1.45
CA LEU A 97 -12.20 1.74 -2.89
C LEU A 97 -13.64 2.01 -3.37
N GLY A 98 -14.64 1.50 -2.65
CA GLY A 98 -16.06 1.72 -2.93
C GLY A 98 -16.55 3.14 -2.60
N SER A 99 -15.86 3.88 -1.73
CA SER A 99 -16.38 5.13 -1.17
C SER A 99 -15.47 6.35 -1.33
N SER A 100 -14.14 6.21 -1.54
CA SER A 100 -13.22 7.36 -1.50
C SER A 100 -12.14 7.40 -2.58
N LEU A 101 -12.53 7.25 -3.86
CA LEU A 101 -11.59 7.35 -4.99
C LEU A 101 -10.86 8.71 -5.07
N ALA A 102 -11.59 9.80 -4.85
CA ALA A 102 -10.99 11.14 -4.83
C ALA A 102 -9.98 11.30 -3.69
N GLY A 103 -10.30 10.74 -2.51
CA GLY A 103 -9.40 10.73 -1.35
C GLY A 103 -8.13 9.93 -1.63
N LEU A 104 -8.26 8.76 -2.26
CA LEU A 104 -7.13 7.93 -2.68
C LEU A 104 -6.20 8.69 -3.64
N ARG A 105 -6.75 9.36 -4.67
CA ARG A 105 -5.96 10.16 -5.63
C ARG A 105 -5.25 11.35 -4.99
N ILE A 106 -5.92 12.03 -4.07
CA ILE A 106 -5.29 13.10 -3.28
C ILE A 106 -4.12 12.51 -2.47
N ALA A 107 -4.33 11.36 -1.82
CA ALA A 107 -3.29 10.72 -1.03
C ALA A 107 -2.09 10.30 -1.89
N MET A 108 -2.33 9.68 -3.05
CA MET A 108 -1.29 9.27 -4.02
C MET A 108 -0.37 10.43 -4.43
N THR A 109 -0.93 11.62 -4.61
CA THR A 109 -0.18 12.80 -5.04
C THR A 109 0.43 13.60 -3.89
N THR A 110 -0.01 13.37 -2.66
CA THR A 110 0.38 14.17 -1.48
C THR A 110 1.43 13.46 -0.62
N TYR A 111 1.23 12.17 -0.35
CA TYR A 111 2.00 11.44 0.65
C TYR A 111 3.13 10.66 0.01
N ARG A 112 4.14 11.42 -0.45
CA ARG A 112 5.36 10.87 -1.03
C ARG A 112 6.00 9.82 -0.11
N ASP A 113 6.48 8.74 -0.72
CA ASP A 113 7.23 7.66 -0.05
C ASP A 113 6.50 7.04 1.14
N LEU A 114 5.16 7.02 1.09
CA LEU A 114 4.34 6.33 2.07
C LEU A 114 3.47 5.26 1.40
N PRO A 115 3.27 4.11 2.05
CA PRO A 115 2.29 3.13 1.62
C PRO A 115 0.86 3.65 1.88
N ILE A 116 0.00 3.48 0.88
CA ILE A 116 -1.44 3.76 0.95
C ILE A 116 -2.19 2.45 0.73
N VAL A 117 -3.22 2.20 1.53
CA VAL A 117 -4.05 0.99 1.41
C VAL A 117 -5.36 1.33 0.72
N ALA A 118 -5.63 0.62 -0.37
CA ALA A 118 -6.92 0.58 -1.06
C ALA A 118 -7.60 -0.76 -0.74
N ASP A 119 -8.49 -0.74 0.24
CA ASP A 119 -9.17 -1.93 0.77
C ASP A 119 -10.44 -2.26 -0.03
N ASP A 120 -10.80 -3.54 -0.05
CA ASP A 120 -12.00 -4.12 -0.68
C ASP A 120 -12.21 -3.72 -2.15
N ALA A 121 -11.22 -4.00 -2.98
CA ALA A 121 -11.26 -3.61 -4.39
C ALA A 121 -12.34 -4.32 -5.23
N CYS A 122 -13.00 -5.39 -4.74
CA CYS A 122 -13.72 -6.33 -5.62
C CYS A 122 -14.98 -7.04 -5.08
N LYS A 123 -15.92 -6.37 -4.40
CA LYS A 123 -17.28 -6.96 -4.23
C LYS A 123 -18.44 -6.01 -4.52
N SER A 124 -19.27 -6.34 -5.52
CA SER A 124 -20.62 -5.84 -5.68
C SER A 124 -21.60 -6.96 -6.05
N ALA A 125 -22.84 -6.87 -5.55
CA ALA A 125 -23.91 -7.85 -5.82
C ALA A 125 -24.46 -7.80 -7.25
N SER A 126 -24.18 -6.75 -8.04
CA SER A 126 -24.67 -6.59 -9.42
C SER A 126 -23.56 -6.68 -10.46
N LYS A 127 -23.80 -7.43 -11.54
CA LYS A 127 -22.84 -7.58 -12.67
C LYS A 127 -22.46 -6.24 -13.32
N ALA A 128 -23.41 -5.32 -13.45
CA ALA A 128 -23.14 -4.00 -14.04
C ALA A 128 -22.25 -3.13 -13.14
N VAL A 129 -22.51 -3.18 -11.82
CA VAL A 129 -21.70 -2.47 -10.82
C VAL A 129 -20.31 -3.12 -10.70
N GLN A 130 -20.22 -4.44 -10.79
CA GLN A 130 -18.96 -5.18 -10.79
C GLN A 130 -18.07 -4.75 -11.97
N ARG A 131 -18.62 -4.73 -13.19
CA ARG A 131 -17.87 -4.27 -14.38
C ARG A 131 -17.36 -2.85 -14.21
N LYS A 132 -18.20 -1.95 -13.66
CA LYS A 132 -17.78 -0.57 -13.45
C LYS A 132 -16.66 -0.45 -12.41
N ARG A 133 -16.71 -1.25 -11.35
CA ARG A 133 -15.63 -1.34 -10.35
C ARG A 133 -14.33 -1.89 -10.95
N GLU A 134 -14.42 -2.91 -11.81
CA GLU A 134 -13.25 -3.45 -12.52
C GLU A 134 -12.57 -2.40 -13.41
N GLU A 135 -13.35 -1.58 -14.14
CA GLU A 135 -12.82 -0.47 -14.94
C GLU A 135 -12.12 0.58 -14.07
N VAL A 136 -12.75 0.94 -12.94
CA VAL A 136 -12.18 1.90 -11.98
C VAL A 136 -10.90 1.36 -11.37
N LEU A 137 -10.89 0.09 -10.95
CA LEU A 137 -9.71 -0.56 -10.41
C LEU A 137 -8.55 -0.60 -11.42
N ALA A 138 -8.82 -0.99 -12.67
CA ALA A 138 -7.82 -0.98 -13.74
C ALA A 138 -7.22 0.41 -13.96
N GLN A 139 -8.05 1.45 -13.94
CA GLN A 139 -7.59 2.83 -14.03
C GLN A 139 -6.67 3.20 -12.85
N ILE A 140 -7.07 2.87 -11.61
CA ILE A 140 -6.27 3.19 -10.42
C ILE A 140 -4.96 2.42 -10.41
N ILE A 141 -4.92 1.16 -10.85
CA ILE A 141 -3.68 0.39 -10.97
C ILE A 141 -2.69 1.12 -11.89
N ARG A 142 -3.17 1.66 -13.03
CA ARG A 142 -2.31 2.40 -13.96
C ARG A 142 -1.83 3.73 -13.37
N GLU A 143 -2.71 4.46 -12.70
CA GLU A 143 -2.36 5.70 -11.99
C GLU A 143 -1.32 5.43 -10.89
N ALA A 144 -1.56 4.45 -10.03
CA ALA A 144 -0.68 4.07 -8.93
C ALA A 144 0.67 3.52 -9.41
N ALA A 145 0.69 2.80 -10.53
CA ALA A 145 1.93 2.32 -11.14
C ALA A 145 2.67 3.42 -11.95
N ASN A 146 2.19 4.66 -12.00
CA ASN A 146 2.72 5.73 -12.87
C ASN A 146 2.76 5.35 -14.36
N ALA A 147 1.82 4.50 -14.79
CA ALA A 147 1.61 4.17 -16.19
C ALA A 147 0.55 5.08 -16.86
N ALA A 148 -0.17 5.88 -16.07
CA ALA A 148 -1.08 6.92 -16.51
C ALA A 148 -1.04 8.10 -15.51
N PRO A 149 -1.24 9.35 -15.95
CA PRO A 149 -1.31 10.48 -15.05
C PRO A 149 -2.62 10.50 -14.25
N ILE A 150 -2.58 11.11 -13.08
CA ILE A 150 -3.76 11.43 -12.28
C ILE A 150 -4.29 12.78 -12.73
N MET A 151 -5.50 12.80 -13.30
CA MET A 151 -6.15 14.04 -13.76
C MET A 151 -6.84 14.75 -12.60
N LYS A 152 -6.52 16.03 -12.37
CA LYS A 152 -7.17 16.87 -11.36
C LYS A 152 -7.76 18.12 -12.00
N ALA A 153 -9.03 18.41 -11.71
CA ALA A 153 -9.65 19.67 -12.11
C ALA A 153 -9.11 20.84 -11.26
N SER A 154 -8.73 21.92 -11.93
CA SER A 154 -8.32 23.18 -11.31
C SER A 154 -9.53 24.13 -11.16
N PRO A 155 -9.57 25.02 -10.15
CA PRO A 155 -10.65 25.98 -9.94
C PRO A 155 -10.96 26.90 -11.13
N GLY A 156 -10.07 26.99 -12.12
CA GLY A 156 -10.27 27.73 -13.37
C GLY A 156 -10.78 26.92 -14.57
N GLY A 157 -11.22 25.67 -14.36
CA GLY A 157 -11.73 24.80 -15.44
C GLY A 157 -10.67 24.03 -16.23
N ASN A 158 -9.38 24.36 -16.05
CA ASN A 158 -8.27 23.62 -16.63
C ASN A 158 -8.02 22.30 -15.88
N GLN A 159 -7.53 21.29 -16.59
CA GLN A 159 -7.06 20.06 -15.96
C GLN A 159 -5.54 20.10 -15.76
N VAL A 160 -5.09 19.61 -14.62
CA VAL A 160 -3.67 19.45 -14.28
C VAL A 160 -3.38 17.96 -14.18
N GLU A 161 -2.28 17.55 -14.81
CA GLU A 161 -1.75 16.20 -14.72
C GLU A 161 -0.82 16.10 -13.50
N LEU A 162 -1.02 15.09 -12.68
CA LEU A 162 -0.21 14.80 -11.51
C LEU A 162 0.32 13.38 -11.58
N GLU A 163 1.54 13.17 -11.10
CA GLU A 163 2.11 11.84 -10.94
C GLU A 163 1.84 11.29 -9.54
N ASN A 164 1.74 9.95 -9.42
CA ASN A 164 1.70 9.30 -8.13
C ASN A 164 3.10 9.35 -7.47
N ALA A 165 3.13 9.84 -6.23
CA ALA A 165 4.34 9.93 -5.41
C ALA A 165 4.37 8.86 -4.30
N ALA A 166 3.29 8.12 -4.09
CA ALA A 166 3.15 7.11 -3.06
C ALA A 166 3.26 5.69 -3.63
N SER A 167 3.24 4.69 -2.76
CA SER A 167 3.02 3.29 -3.16
C SER A 167 1.63 2.84 -2.74
N VAL A 168 0.96 2.05 -3.57
CA VAL A 168 -0.40 1.58 -3.28
C VAL A 168 -0.42 0.08 -3.08
N LEU A 169 -1.08 -0.34 -2.00
CA LEU A 169 -1.34 -1.73 -1.65
C LEU A 169 -2.84 -1.97 -1.74
N PHE A 170 -3.25 -2.99 -2.49
CA PHE A 170 -4.64 -3.37 -2.65
C PHE A 170 -4.94 -4.64 -1.86
N THR A 171 -6.14 -4.69 -1.27
CA THR A 171 -6.77 -5.97 -0.93
C THR A 171 -7.90 -6.24 -1.92
N ALA A 172 -8.00 -7.49 -2.36
CA ALA A 172 -9.07 -7.92 -3.24
C ALA A 172 -9.37 -9.39 -3.03
N GLU A 173 -10.49 -9.86 -3.59
CA GLU A 173 -10.76 -11.30 -3.68
C GLU A 173 -10.21 -11.89 -4.97
N ASP A 174 -10.36 -11.15 -6.06
CA ASP A 174 -9.90 -11.53 -7.40
C ASP A 174 -8.78 -10.60 -7.87
N THR A 175 -7.95 -11.12 -8.78
CA THR A 175 -6.92 -10.33 -9.46
C THR A 175 -7.50 -9.53 -10.64
N PRO A 176 -6.79 -8.49 -11.12
CA PRO A 176 -7.13 -7.84 -12.38
C PRO A 176 -7.23 -8.85 -13.53
N LYS A 177 -8.20 -8.66 -14.43
CA LYS A 177 -8.42 -9.57 -15.58
C LYS A 177 -7.54 -9.27 -16.78
N ASN A 178 -7.09 -8.03 -16.93
CA ASN A 178 -6.29 -7.60 -18.06
C ASN A 178 -4.81 -7.90 -17.80
N GLU A 179 -4.15 -8.59 -18.72
CA GLU A 179 -2.72 -8.94 -18.65
C GLU A 179 -1.82 -7.73 -18.46
N SER A 180 -2.11 -6.62 -19.15
CA SER A 180 -1.34 -5.37 -19.00
C SER A 180 -1.41 -4.88 -17.56
N ASP A 181 -2.60 -4.90 -16.95
CA ASP A 181 -2.76 -4.44 -15.57
C ASP A 181 -2.07 -5.42 -14.59
N LEU A 182 -2.10 -6.72 -14.87
CA LEU A 182 -1.37 -7.74 -14.08
C LEU A 182 0.14 -7.54 -14.06
N THR A 183 0.76 -7.12 -15.18
CA THR A 183 2.22 -6.85 -15.21
C THR A 183 2.65 -5.70 -14.31
N ARG A 184 1.70 -4.88 -13.85
CA ARG A 184 1.92 -3.78 -12.91
C ARG A 184 1.66 -4.18 -11.46
N CYS A 185 1.30 -5.44 -11.22
CA CYS A 185 0.97 -5.94 -9.89
C CYS A 185 2.03 -6.93 -9.41
N ILE A 186 2.58 -6.68 -8.23
CA ILE A 186 3.22 -7.70 -7.43
C ILE A 186 2.10 -8.45 -6.71
N LEU A 187 1.83 -9.67 -7.16
CA LEU A 187 0.71 -10.49 -6.68
C LEU A 187 1.13 -11.28 -5.44
N VAL A 188 0.39 -11.09 -4.35
CA VAL A 188 0.53 -11.87 -3.11
C VAL A 188 -0.79 -12.59 -2.87
N LYS A 189 -0.86 -13.87 -3.20
CA LYS A 189 -2.04 -14.69 -2.92
C LYS A 189 -1.91 -15.33 -1.55
N ILE A 190 -2.92 -15.15 -0.70
CA ILE A 190 -3.08 -15.89 0.55
C ILE A 190 -4.27 -16.83 0.43
N SER A 191 -4.08 -18.07 0.90
CA SER A 191 -5.10 -19.13 0.87
C SER A 191 -5.72 -19.39 2.24
N GLU A 192 -5.02 -19.01 3.29
CA GLU A 192 -5.41 -19.16 4.70
C GLU A 192 -4.95 -17.93 5.48
N GLN A 193 -5.43 -17.81 6.72
CA GLN A 193 -5.03 -16.73 7.59
C GLN A 193 -3.53 -16.87 7.90
N PRO A 194 -2.70 -15.86 7.56
CA PRO A 194 -1.28 -15.92 7.86
C PRO A 194 -1.06 -16.00 9.36
N ASP A 195 -0.24 -16.95 9.80
CA ASP A 195 0.26 -16.99 11.16
C ASP A 195 1.30 -15.88 11.32
N LEU A 196 0.96 -14.86 12.11
CA LEU A 196 1.79 -13.68 12.32
C LEU A 196 2.19 -13.64 13.79
N PRO A 197 3.50 -13.59 14.10
CA PRO A 197 3.97 -13.47 15.48
C PRO A 197 3.34 -12.27 16.19
N GLU A 198 3.00 -12.42 17.47
CA GLU A 198 2.37 -11.36 18.26
C GLU A 198 3.29 -10.14 18.42
N GLU A 199 4.60 -10.38 18.42
CA GLU A 199 5.65 -9.38 18.47
C GLU A 199 5.64 -8.49 17.23
N LEU A 200 5.11 -8.95 16.09
CA LEU A 200 5.00 -8.14 14.89
C LEU A 200 3.92 -7.05 15.06
N THR A 201 4.32 -5.96 15.71
CA THR A 201 3.49 -4.79 15.95
C THR A 201 3.83 -3.66 14.97
N PRO A 202 2.89 -2.75 14.68
CA PRO A 202 3.18 -1.57 13.88
C PRO A 202 4.33 -0.73 14.45
N ASP A 203 4.42 -0.61 15.78
CA ASP A 203 5.49 0.12 16.46
C ASP A 203 6.87 -0.50 16.18
N MET A 204 6.97 -1.83 16.17
CA MET A 204 8.18 -2.51 15.75
C MET A 204 8.51 -2.17 14.29
N VAL A 205 7.55 -2.22 13.38
CA VAL A 205 7.79 -1.88 11.96
C VAL A 205 8.25 -0.42 11.79
N SER A 206 7.75 0.51 12.61
CA SER A 206 8.17 1.91 12.63
C SER A 206 9.62 2.12 13.10
N ALA A 207 10.22 1.11 13.72
CA ALA A 207 11.58 1.11 14.24
C ALA A 207 12.61 0.49 13.28
N ILE A 208 12.18 -0.07 12.13
CA ILE A 208 13.07 -0.70 11.14
C ILE A 208 13.89 0.37 10.40
N ARG A 209 15.13 0.58 10.84
CA ARG A 209 16.24 1.12 10.03
C ARG A 209 17.55 0.47 10.43
#